data_AF-A0A832H006-F1
#
_entry.id   AF-A0A832H006-F1
#
_cell.length_a   1.000
_cell.length_b   1.000
_cell.length_c   1.000
_cell.angle_alpha   90.00
_cell.angle_beta   90.00
_cell.angle_gamma   90.00
#
_symmetry.space_group_name_H-M   'P 1'
#
loop_
_entity.id
_entity.type
_entity.pdbx_description
1 polymer ?
#
loop_
_entity_poly.entity_id
_entity_poly.type
_entity_poly.pdbx_seq_one_letter_code
_entity_poly.pdbx_strand_id
1 'polypeptide(L)'
;MSELIKMEIVDSLKSLGMSADDKPFINEIVELYFAEVPSLLSKIKAAIDNLDFQTLQVEAHTFKGASANIGAAGVSGICATLEQKAKSAANEGLQDDFKELESLLEVTKTEFDKILSN
;
A
#
# COMPACT_ATOMS: atom_id res chain seq x y z
N MET A 1 3.09 -16.50 8.92
CA MET A 1 2.27 -15.30 9.21
C MET A 1 2.98 -14.15 8.52
N SER A 2 2.42 -13.66 7.41
CA SER A 2 2.88 -12.42 6.79
C SER A 2 2.71 -11.30 7.81
N GLU A 3 3.80 -10.61 8.12
CA GLU A 3 3.80 -9.44 8.98
C GLU A 3 3.01 -8.33 8.26
N LEU A 4 1.88 -7.90 8.83
CA LEU A 4 0.99 -6.89 8.22
C LEU A 4 1.67 -5.53 8.15
N ILE A 5 2.32 -5.13 9.24
CA ILE A 5 3.10 -3.89 9.37
C ILE A 5 4.48 -4.23 9.93
N LYS A 6 5.53 -3.78 9.24
CA LYS A 6 6.92 -3.89 9.69
C LYS A 6 7.24 -2.80 10.70
N MET A 7 7.25 -3.17 11.98
CA MET A 7 7.51 -2.22 13.06
C MET A 7 8.90 -1.58 12.98
N GLU A 8 9.91 -2.28 12.46
CA GLU A 8 11.26 -1.70 12.26
C GLU A 8 11.24 -0.44 11.38
N ILE A 9 10.39 -0.41 10.34
CA ILE A 9 10.24 0.75 9.45
C ILE A 9 9.45 1.85 10.15
N VAL A 10 8.39 1.49 10.86
CA VAL A 10 7.59 2.42 11.67
C VAL A 10 8.46 3.10 12.72
N ASP A 11 9.28 2.37 13.46
CA ASP A 11 10.18 2.90 14.48
C ASP A 11 11.26 3.80 13.88
N SER A 12 11.79 3.41 12.71
CA SER A 12 12.72 4.24 11.94
C SER A 12 12.08 5.58 11.56
N LEU A 13 10.82 5.57 11.07
CA LEU A 13 10.07 6.78 10.74
C LEU A 13 9.74 7.63 11.98
N LYS A 14 9.39 7.00 13.11
CA LYS A 14 9.18 7.68 14.39
C LYS A 14 10.44 8.38 14.88
N SER A 15 11.62 7.82 14.62
CA SER A 15 12.91 8.40 15.02
C SER A 15 13.32 9.66 14.23
N LEU A 16 12.68 9.93 13.09
CA LEU A 16 12.94 11.12 12.27
C LEU A 16 12.46 12.42 12.94
N GLY A 17 11.70 12.32 14.04
CA GLY A 17 11.28 13.46 14.84
C GLY A 17 10.01 14.12 14.31
N MET A 18 10.01 15.46 14.30
CA MET A 18 8.86 16.27 13.91
C MET A 18 9.00 16.77 12.47
N SER A 19 7.86 16.95 11.80
CA SER A 19 7.80 17.64 10.51
C SER A 19 7.73 19.16 10.67
N ALA A 20 7.64 19.88 9.55
CA ALA A 20 7.60 21.34 9.52
C ALA A 20 6.37 21.93 10.24
N ASP A 21 5.30 21.14 10.41
CA ASP A 21 4.05 21.54 11.06
C ASP A 21 3.97 21.11 12.54
N ASP A 22 5.12 20.84 13.19
CA ASP A 22 5.21 20.40 14.59
C ASP A 22 4.42 19.11 14.91
N LYS A 23 4.23 18.24 13.92
CA LYS A 23 3.64 16.90 14.08
C LYS A 23 4.70 15.81 13.93
N PRO A 24 4.52 14.61 14.51
CA PRO A 24 5.43 13.49 14.24
C PRO A 24 5.53 13.24 12.74
N PHE A 25 6.74 13.16 12.20
CA PHE A 25 6.98 13.02 10.75
C PHE A 25 6.25 11.82 10.15
N ILE A 26 6.17 10.72 10.90
CA ILE A 26 5.41 9.53 10.51
C ILE A 26 3.93 9.81 10.24
N ASN A 27 3.29 10.73 11.00
CA ASN A 27 1.87 11.05 10.80
C ASN A 27 1.66 11.68 9.43
N GLU A 28 2.51 12.62 9.03
CA GLU A 28 2.42 13.28 7.72
C GLU A 28 2.62 12.27 6.59
N ILE A 29 3.62 11.38 6.70
CA ILE A 29 3.89 10.36 5.69
C ILE A 29 2.72 9.39 5.55
N VAL A 30 2.13 8.95 6.67
CA VAL A 30 0.98 8.04 6.67
C VAL A 30 -0.28 8.75 6.12
N GLU A 31 -0.51 10.00 6.50
CA GLU A 31 -1.61 10.82 5.97
C GLU A 31 -1.49 11.00 4.44
N LEU A 32 -0.30 11.36 3.93
CA LEU A 32 -0.03 11.50 2.50
C LEU A 32 -0.24 10.18 1.76
N TYR A 33 0.27 9.07 2.29
CA TYR A 33 0.07 7.75 1.72
C TYR A 33 -1.42 7.43 1.56
N PHE A 34 -2.22 7.56 2.65
CA PHE A 34 -3.64 7.24 2.60
C PHE A 34 -4.46 8.23 1.77
N ALA A 35 -3.98 9.46 1.55
CA ALA A 35 -4.59 10.40 0.62
C ALA A 35 -4.43 9.95 -0.86
N GLU A 36 -3.35 9.25 -1.20
CA GLU A 36 -3.11 8.74 -2.55
C GLU A 36 -3.82 7.41 -2.85
N VAL A 37 -4.10 6.60 -1.81
CA VAL A 37 -4.72 5.26 -1.93
C VAL A 37 -5.98 5.23 -2.81
N PRO A 38 -6.98 6.14 -2.67
CA PRO A 38 -8.20 6.06 -3.49
C PRO A 38 -7.93 6.20 -5.00
N SER A 39 -6.97 7.06 -5.36
CA SER A 39 -6.56 7.26 -6.75
C SER A 39 -5.87 6.00 -7.29
N LEU A 40 -4.93 5.42 -6.54
CA LEU A 40 -4.23 4.19 -6.90
C LEU A 40 -5.21 3.01 -7.05
N LEU A 41 -6.13 2.82 -6.11
CA LEU A 41 -7.14 1.77 -6.18
C LEU A 41 -8.03 1.89 -7.42
N SER A 42 -8.49 3.11 -7.73
CA SER A 42 -9.32 3.35 -8.91
C SER A 42 -8.59 2.97 -10.21
N LYS A 43 -7.31 3.34 -10.34
CA LYS A 43 -6.50 3.00 -11.51
C LYS A 43 -6.20 1.51 -11.60
N ILE A 44 -5.84 0.87 -10.49
CA ILE A 44 -5.60 -0.58 -10.45
C ILE A 44 -6.88 -1.32 -10.84
N LYS A 45 -8.04 -0.92 -10.31
CA LYS A 45 -9.33 -1.52 -10.66
C LYS A 45 -9.64 -1.37 -12.15
N ALA A 46 -9.47 -0.17 -12.70
CA ALA A 46 -9.68 0.08 -14.12
C ALA A 46 -8.73 -0.74 -15.00
N ALA A 47 -7.46 -0.88 -14.59
CA ALA A 47 -6.50 -1.70 -15.32
C ALA A 47 -6.87 -3.18 -15.30
N ILE A 48 -7.33 -3.70 -14.15
CA ILE A 48 -7.83 -5.08 -14.03
C ILE A 48 -9.06 -5.29 -14.91
N ASP A 49 -10.04 -4.39 -14.87
CA ASP A 49 -11.29 -4.52 -15.62
C ASP A 49 -11.10 -4.48 -17.14
N ASN A 50 -10.09 -3.73 -17.60
CA ASN A 50 -9.74 -3.64 -19.02
C ASN A 50 -8.66 -4.62 -19.47
N LEU A 51 -8.15 -5.47 -18.56
CA LEU A 51 -6.97 -6.31 -18.78
C LEU A 51 -5.76 -5.52 -19.31
N ASP A 52 -5.61 -4.27 -18.87
CA ASP A 52 -4.46 -3.43 -19.18
C ASP A 52 -3.31 -3.79 -18.24
N PHE A 53 -2.60 -4.84 -18.60
CA PHE A 53 -1.47 -5.34 -17.82
C PHE A 53 -0.31 -4.34 -17.73
N GLN A 54 -0.15 -3.44 -18.71
CA GLN A 54 0.91 -2.44 -18.67
C GLN A 54 0.63 -1.42 -17.57
N THR A 55 -0.59 -0.87 -17.53
CA THR A 55 -1.01 0.06 -16.48
C THR A 55 -1.03 -0.64 -15.12
N LEU A 56 -1.56 -1.87 -15.05
CA LEU A 56 -1.58 -2.65 -13.81
C LEU A 56 -0.17 -2.84 -13.24
N GLN A 57 0.81 -3.18 -14.08
CA GLN A 57 2.20 -3.35 -13.66
C GLN A 57 2.75 -2.06 -13.04
N VAL A 58 2.56 -0.91 -13.70
CA VAL A 58 3.12 0.38 -13.26
C VAL A 58 2.47 0.84 -11.96
N GLU A 59 1.14 0.78 -11.86
CA GLU A 59 0.40 1.23 -10.68
C GLU A 59 0.66 0.28 -9.49
N ALA A 60 0.68 -1.03 -9.72
CA ALA A 60 1.03 -2.00 -8.66
C ALA A 60 2.48 -1.84 -8.18
N HIS A 61 3.43 -1.58 -9.09
CA HIS A 61 4.83 -1.33 -8.73
C HIS A 61 4.97 -0.07 -7.86
N THR A 62 4.31 1.01 -8.28
CA THR A 62 4.31 2.29 -7.55
C THR A 62 3.73 2.10 -6.15
N PHE A 63 2.56 1.45 -6.07
CA PHE A 63 1.89 1.25 -4.80
C PHE A 63 2.69 0.33 -3.86
N LYS A 64 3.27 -0.75 -4.39
CA LYS A 64 4.17 -1.64 -3.66
C LYS A 64 5.30 -0.87 -2.95
N GLY A 65 5.95 0.05 -3.67
CA GLY A 65 7.04 0.86 -3.15
C GLY A 65 6.58 1.82 -2.06
N ALA A 66 5.47 2.54 -2.32
CA ALA A 66 4.86 3.44 -1.34
C ALA A 66 4.48 2.69 -0.05
N SER A 67 3.85 1.53 -0.16
CA SER A 67 3.48 0.70 0.99
C SER A 67 4.70 0.19 1.76
N ALA A 68 5.77 -0.21 1.04
CA ALA A 68 7.01 -0.67 1.68
C ALA A 68 7.67 0.46 2.48
N ASN A 69 7.67 1.70 1.97
CA ASN A 69 8.30 2.85 2.62
C ASN A 69 7.68 3.20 3.97
N ILE A 70 6.38 2.95 4.15
CA ILE A 70 5.69 3.18 5.44
C ILE A 70 5.65 1.95 6.33
N GLY A 71 6.14 0.80 5.85
CA GLY A 71 6.10 -0.47 6.57
C GLY A 71 4.81 -1.27 6.38
N ALA A 72 3.91 -0.89 5.47
CA ALA A 72 2.69 -1.63 5.12
C ALA A 72 3.02 -2.89 4.29
N ALA A 73 3.68 -3.86 4.91
CA ALA A 73 4.23 -5.04 4.25
C ALA A 73 3.16 -5.96 3.66
N GLY A 74 1.98 -6.08 4.29
CA GLY A 74 0.86 -6.82 3.72
C GLY A 74 0.40 -6.24 2.37
N VAL A 75 0.16 -4.93 2.33
CA VAL A 75 -0.23 -4.20 1.11
C VAL A 75 0.87 -4.27 0.04
N SER A 76 2.13 -4.10 0.45
CA SER A 76 3.27 -4.23 -0.46
C SER A 76 3.33 -5.64 -1.09
N GLY A 77 3.07 -6.68 -0.30
CA GLY A 77 3.04 -8.07 -0.75
C GLY A 77 1.98 -8.34 -1.82
N ILE A 78 0.73 -7.94 -1.59
CA ILE A 78 -0.34 -8.14 -2.58
C ILE A 78 -0.11 -7.31 -3.86
N CYS A 79 0.45 -6.09 -3.72
CA CYS A 79 0.86 -5.30 -4.88
C CYS A 79 1.98 -5.98 -5.69
N ALA A 80 2.91 -6.67 -5.02
CA ALA A 80 3.93 -7.46 -5.71
C ALA A 80 3.31 -8.64 -6.48
N THR A 81 2.28 -9.30 -5.94
CA THR A 81 1.52 -10.34 -6.64
C THR A 81 0.85 -9.79 -7.90
N LEU A 82 0.13 -8.66 -7.78
CA LEU A 82 -0.50 -7.99 -8.92
C LEU A 82 0.51 -7.57 -9.98
N GLU A 83 1.66 -7.01 -9.58
CA GLU A 83 2.75 -6.64 -10.49
C GLU A 83 3.30 -7.86 -11.24
N GLN A 84 3.46 -9.01 -10.57
CA GLN A 84 3.94 -10.23 -11.20
C GLN A 84 2.94 -10.82 -12.19
N LYS A 85 1.65 -10.87 -11.82
CA LYS A 85 0.58 -11.32 -12.73
C LYS A 85 0.47 -10.42 -13.95
N ALA A 86 0.64 -9.11 -13.77
CA ALA A 86 0.70 -8.16 -14.88
C ALA A 86 1.88 -8.43 -15.82
N LYS A 87 3.09 -8.68 -15.28
CA LYS A 87 4.28 -9.04 -16.07
C LYS A 87 4.12 -10.31 -16.90
N SER A 88 3.37 -11.29 -16.39
CA SER A 88 3.09 -12.54 -17.09
C SER A 88 1.80 -12.52 -17.92
N ALA A 89 1.09 -11.38 -17.97
CA ALA A 89 -0.24 -11.25 -18.57
C ALA A 89 -1.27 -12.29 -18.06
N ALA A 90 -1.13 -12.69 -16.79
CA ALA A 90 -2.05 -13.61 -16.14
C ALA A 90 -3.27 -12.86 -15.59
N ASN A 91 -4.46 -13.21 -16.09
CA ASN A 91 -5.73 -12.61 -15.64
C ASN A 91 -6.41 -13.38 -14.50
N GLU A 92 -5.89 -14.57 -14.15
CA GLU A 92 -6.48 -15.48 -13.18
C GLU A 92 -6.43 -14.89 -11.77
N GLY A 93 -7.61 -14.72 -11.15
CA GLY A 93 -7.73 -14.27 -9.77
C GLY A 93 -7.43 -12.79 -9.53
N LEU A 94 -7.25 -11.95 -10.56
CA LEU A 94 -6.97 -10.51 -10.37
C LEU A 94 -8.04 -9.79 -9.55
N GLN A 95 -9.31 -10.15 -9.73
CA GLN A 95 -10.42 -9.57 -8.96
C GLN A 95 -10.40 -10.01 -7.49
N ASP A 96 -9.90 -11.21 -7.20
CA ASP A 96 -9.78 -11.70 -5.82
C ASP A 96 -8.57 -11.07 -5.13
N ASP A 97 -7.44 -10.94 -5.84
CA ASP A 97 -6.28 -10.18 -5.36
C ASP A 97 -6.65 -8.71 -5.08
N PHE A 98 -7.50 -8.10 -5.91
CA PHE A 98 -7.98 -6.74 -5.70
C PHE A 98 -8.82 -6.61 -4.44
N LYS A 99 -9.75 -7.53 -4.19
CA LYS A 99 -10.53 -7.55 -2.95
C LYS A 99 -9.64 -7.77 -1.72
N GLU A 100 -8.62 -8.61 -1.84
CA GLU A 100 -7.64 -8.81 -0.77
C GLU A 100 -6.85 -7.51 -0.52
N LEU A 101 -6.44 -6.79 -1.57
CA LEU A 101 -5.81 -5.48 -1.45
C LEU A 101 -6.71 -4.47 -0.72
N GLU A 102 -7.99 -4.38 -1.07
CA GLU A 102 -8.96 -3.50 -0.39
C GLU A 102 -9.07 -3.85 1.10
N SER A 103 -9.26 -5.14 1.41
CA SER A 103 -9.36 -5.60 2.80
C SER A 103 -8.07 -5.33 3.59
N LEU A 104 -6.90 -5.58 3.00
CA LEU A 104 -5.62 -5.31 3.65
C LEU A 104 -5.43 -3.82 3.91
N LEU A 105 -5.89 -2.94 3.02
CA LEU A 105 -5.80 -1.50 3.23
C LEU A 105 -6.65 -1.03 4.41
N GLU A 106 -7.88 -1.53 4.56
CA GLU A 106 -8.74 -1.21 5.69
C GLU A 106 -8.12 -1.62 7.03
N VAL A 107 -7.59 -2.85 7.09
CA VAL A 107 -6.92 -3.36 8.30
C VAL A 107 -5.64 -2.58 8.57
N THR A 108 -4.83 -2.32 7.54
CA THR A 108 -3.58 -1.56 7.66
C THR A 108 -3.84 -0.15 8.17
N LYS A 109 -4.87 0.54 7.66
CA LYS A 109 -5.27 1.87 8.15
C LYS A 109 -5.62 1.84 9.62
N THR A 110 -6.46 0.88 10.03
CA THR A 110 -6.87 0.72 11.43
C THR A 110 -5.67 0.49 12.35
N GLU A 111 -4.69 -0.30 11.91
CA GLU A 111 -3.47 -0.55 12.69
C GLU A 111 -2.57 0.69 12.77
N PHE A 112 -2.40 1.45 11.68
CA PHE A 112 -1.69 2.74 11.75
C PHE A 112 -2.39 3.71 12.70
N ASP A 113 -3.71 3.84 12.65
CA ASP A 113 -4.45 4.73 13.57
C ASP A 113 -4.17 4.38 15.04
N LYS A 114 -4.07 3.09 15.39
CA LYS A 114 -3.67 2.65 16.74
C LYS A 114 -2.22 2.97 17.07
N ILE A 115 -1.30 2.79 16.12
CA ILE A 115 0.13 3.04 16.30
C ILE A 115 0.44 4.53 16.49
N LEU A 116 -0.34 5.39 15.82
CA LEU A 116 -0.17 6.85 15.86
C LEU A 116 -0.94 7.51 17.01
N SER A 117 -1.94 6.83 17.57
CA SER A 117 -2.70 7.30 18.75
C SER A 117 -2.04 6.93 20.09
N ASN A 118 -0.99 6.09 20.07
CA ASN A 118 -0.18 5.74 21.24
C ASN A 118 1.14 6.52 21.26
#